data_AF-A0A7Z2RBC3-F1
#
_entry.id   AF-A0A7Z2RBC3-F1
#
_cell.length_a   1.000
_cell.length_b   1.000
_cell.length_c   1.000
_cell.angle_alpha   90.00
_cell.angle_beta   90.00
_cell.angle_gamma   90.00
#
_symmetry.space_group_name_H-M   'P 1'
#
loop_
_entity.id
_entity.type
_entity.pdbx_description
1 polymer ?
#
loop_
_entity_poly.entity_id
_entity_poly.type
_entity_poly.pdbx_seq_one_letter_code
_entity_poly.pdbx_strand_id
1 'polypeptide(L)'
;MSNKPKINKYTNHNTLARKLRDDLGGADLILVYAYNRTGKTRLSMEFKNIGKRKTKKNPDGIADTLYFNAYTEDLFTWDNDIENDTARGLEINQSSRFFDGFKNEPLEPAIHEYLKRYADFDFDFTFQEVQQGNESFSRPVFVSFRKGEQSHIKVSRGEQNIFIWCVFMAIFEQLLKYPDAYPAVKHVYIDDPISSLDDNNAISVACDLAKLLRRAASRAGQSGAAAPMKIVFSSHHALFFNVMCNEIGRAKEGEPKVSHKRYNLHRVNGEDTFTLRATDDTPFFHHVAALAELQAAANPASGRLFTFHFNALRTIMEKTASFFGHTDISFCLKALASEEDTALYNRALQLLSHGKYAIHEPTEMGEDNKNLFRLILNDFISTFKFALPDLPGAKPAVAASAPFPGP
;
A
#
# COMPACT_ATOMS: atom_id res chain seq x y z
N MET A 1 -2.95 -6.49 -34.06
CA MET A 1 -4.01 -6.62 -33.03
C MET A 1 -3.59 -5.78 -31.83
N SER A 2 -4.40 -4.83 -31.38
CA SER A 2 -4.01 -3.92 -30.30
C SER A 2 -4.04 -4.68 -28.96
N ASN A 3 -2.85 -4.95 -28.40
CA ASN A 3 -2.65 -5.69 -27.15
C ASN A 3 -2.95 -4.81 -25.90
N LYS A 4 -4.03 -4.01 -25.94
CA LYS A 4 -4.38 -3.12 -24.81
C LYS A 4 -4.99 -3.94 -23.67
N PRO A 5 -4.44 -3.86 -22.43
CA PRO A 5 -4.97 -4.60 -21.30
C PRO A 5 -6.43 -4.20 -21.01
N LYS A 6 -7.29 -5.21 -20.82
CA LYS A 6 -8.73 -5.02 -20.57
C LYS A 6 -8.95 -4.25 -19.27
N ILE A 7 -9.67 -3.13 -19.35
CA ILE A 7 -10.11 -2.35 -18.19
C ILE A 7 -11.46 -2.87 -17.73
N ASN A 8 -11.54 -3.41 -16.51
CA ASN A 8 -12.80 -3.86 -15.94
C ASN A 8 -13.36 -2.79 -15.00
N LYS A 9 -14.67 -2.52 -15.08
CA LYS A 9 -15.36 -1.53 -14.26
C LYS A 9 -16.22 -2.22 -13.19
N TYR A 10 -16.26 -1.66 -11.98
CA TYR A 10 -17.04 -2.16 -10.85
C TYR A 10 -17.76 -0.99 -10.19
N THR A 11 -19.01 -1.21 -9.78
CA THR A 11 -19.89 -0.15 -9.26
C THR A 11 -19.81 0.04 -7.75
N ASN A 12 -19.12 -0.87 -7.03
CA ASN A 12 -18.93 -0.78 -5.59
C ASN A 12 -17.83 -1.74 -5.10
N HIS A 13 -17.41 -1.57 -3.85
CA HIS A 13 -16.43 -2.44 -3.20
C HIS A 13 -16.88 -3.91 -3.14
N ASN A 14 -18.18 -4.19 -3.08
CA ASN A 14 -18.68 -5.56 -3.01
C ASN A 14 -18.43 -6.36 -4.30
N THR A 15 -18.72 -5.75 -5.46
CA THR A 15 -18.44 -6.35 -6.77
C THR A 15 -16.94 -6.48 -7.01
N LEU A 16 -16.15 -5.49 -6.59
CA LEU A 16 -14.69 -5.54 -6.68
C LEU A 16 -14.09 -6.63 -5.77
N ALA A 17 -14.53 -6.75 -4.52
CA ALA A 17 -14.06 -7.76 -3.58
C ALA A 17 -14.41 -9.18 -4.05
N ARG A 18 -15.61 -9.37 -4.63
CA ARG A 18 -15.98 -10.63 -5.28
C ARG A 18 -15.03 -10.97 -6.41
N LYS A 19 -14.71 -10.00 -7.28
CA LYS A 19 -13.75 -10.22 -8.36
C LYS A 19 -12.38 -10.68 -7.84
N LEU A 20 -11.87 -10.05 -6.77
CA LEU A 20 -10.59 -10.44 -6.17
C LEU A 20 -10.64 -11.87 -5.62
N ARG A 21 -11.73 -12.26 -4.94
CA ARG A 21 -11.93 -13.65 -4.50
C ARG A 21 -11.98 -14.62 -5.66
N ASP A 22 -12.67 -14.28 -6.75
CA ASP A 22 -12.75 -15.11 -7.95
C ASP A 22 -11.37 -15.25 -8.62
N ASP A 23 -10.57 -14.18 -8.67
CA ASP A 23 -9.23 -14.20 -9.25
C ASP A 23 -8.24 -15.10 -8.50
N LEU A 24 -8.40 -15.22 -7.18
CA LEU A 24 -7.63 -16.14 -6.33
C LEU A 24 -7.95 -17.61 -6.59
N GLY A 25 -9.03 -17.91 -7.34
CA GLY A 25 -9.25 -19.25 -7.88
C GLY A 25 -8.18 -19.68 -8.90
N GLY A 26 -7.50 -18.73 -9.54
CA GLY A 26 -6.46 -18.99 -10.54
C GLY A 26 -5.08 -18.40 -10.22
N ALA A 27 -4.88 -17.87 -9.01
CA ALA A 27 -3.60 -17.34 -8.53
C ALA A 27 -3.49 -17.54 -7.01
N ASP A 28 -2.28 -17.60 -6.47
CA ASP A 28 -2.05 -17.68 -5.03
C ASP A 28 -2.04 -16.29 -4.40
N LEU A 29 -1.59 -15.30 -5.17
CA LEU A 29 -1.37 -13.94 -4.69
C LEU A 29 -1.88 -12.89 -5.68
N ILE A 30 -2.54 -11.86 -5.17
CA ILE A 30 -2.92 -10.66 -5.95
C ILE A 30 -2.23 -9.45 -5.35
N LEU A 31 -1.43 -8.75 -6.17
CA LEU A 31 -0.83 -7.46 -5.85
C LEU A 31 -1.69 -6.34 -6.44
N VAL A 32 -2.22 -5.44 -5.62
CA VAL A 32 -3.05 -4.32 -6.05
C VAL A 32 -2.34 -3.00 -5.72
N TYR A 33 -1.88 -2.29 -6.74
CA TYR A 33 -1.50 -0.90 -6.55
C TYR A 33 -2.77 -0.06 -6.58
N ALA A 34 -3.04 0.70 -5.52
CA ALA A 34 -4.16 1.63 -5.52
C ALA A 34 -3.78 2.96 -4.87
N TYR A 35 -4.07 4.04 -5.56
CA TYR A 35 -3.85 5.40 -5.09
C TYR A 35 -4.58 5.68 -3.76
N ASN A 36 -4.12 6.72 -3.09
CA ASN A 36 -4.82 7.24 -1.92
C ASN A 36 -6.27 7.60 -2.26
N ARG A 37 -7.16 7.50 -1.26
CA ARG A 37 -8.60 7.79 -1.38
C ARG A 37 -9.41 6.84 -2.28
N THR A 38 -8.79 5.79 -2.84
CA THR A 38 -9.53 4.72 -3.54
C THR A 38 -10.43 3.90 -2.61
N GLY A 39 -10.16 3.86 -1.29
CA GLY A 39 -10.94 3.10 -0.32
C GLY A 39 -10.45 1.68 -0.08
N LYS A 40 -9.14 1.41 -0.24
CA LYS A 40 -8.52 0.09 -0.02
C LYS A 40 -8.90 -0.56 1.31
N THR A 41 -8.98 0.22 2.40
CA THR A 41 -9.41 -0.30 3.71
C THR A 41 -10.85 -0.77 3.71
N ARG A 42 -11.75 -0.07 2.99
CA ARG A 42 -13.13 -0.54 2.79
C ARG A 42 -13.18 -1.78 1.91
N LEU A 43 -12.29 -1.88 0.92
CA LEU A 43 -12.17 -3.06 0.07
C LEU A 43 -11.72 -4.30 0.86
N SER A 44 -10.71 -4.16 1.72
CA SER A 44 -10.21 -5.26 2.55
C SER A 44 -11.27 -5.75 3.54
N MET A 45 -12.02 -4.83 4.15
CA MET A 45 -13.13 -5.17 5.03
C MET A 45 -14.28 -5.84 4.27
N GLU A 46 -14.62 -5.38 3.07
CA GLU A 46 -15.66 -6.02 2.26
C GLU A 46 -15.24 -7.43 1.81
N PHE A 47 -13.96 -7.61 1.44
CA PHE A 47 -13.39 -8.92 1.15
C PHE A 47 -13.54 -9.87 2.33
N LYS A 48 -13.16 -9.44 3.54
CA LYS A 48 -13.31 -10.23 4.77
C LYS A 48 -14.78 -10.49 5.11
N ASN A 49 -15.65 -9.51 4.92
CA ASN A 49 -17.08 -9.64 5.20
C ASN A 49 -17.75 -10.68 4.31
N ILE A 50 -17.37 -10.78 3.03
CA ILE A 50 -17.87 -11.84 2.14
C ILE A 50 -17.60 -13.23 2.72
N GLY A 51 -16.40 -13.47 3.26
CA GLY A 51 -16.04 -14.75 3.87
C GLY A 51 -16.76 -15.08 5.18
N LYS A 52 -17.22 -14.05 5.90
CA LYS A 52 -17.99 -14.17 7.15
C LYS A 52 -19.50 -14.35 6.92
N ARG A 53 -20.02 -14.23 5.68
CA ARG A 53 -21.48 -14.30 5.44
C ARG A 53 -22.03 -15.69 5.79
N LYS A 54 -23.14 -15.70 6.53
CA LYS A 54 -23.89 -16.92 6.81
C LYS A 54 -24.47 -17.49 5.52
N THR A 55 -24.08 -18.71 5.17
CA THR A 55 -24.55 -19.45 3.99
C THR A 55 -24.71 -20.92 4.33
N LYS A 56 -25.29 -21.73 3.42
CA LYS A 56 -25.34 -23.19 3.60
C LYS A 56 -23.96 -23.83 3.82
N LYS A 57 -22.89 -23.21 3.28
CA LYS A 57 -21.49 -23.69 3.42
C LYS A 57 -20.73 -23.05 4.59
N ASN A 58 -21.29 -22.02 5.24
CA ASN A 58 -20.75 -21.35 6.42
C ASN A 58 -21.92 -20.94 7.35
N PRO A 59 -22.58 -21.90 8.00
CA PRO A 59 -23.80 -21.63 8.78
C PRO A 59 -23.54 -20.70 9.98
N ASP A 60 -22.37 -20.84 10.59
CA ASP A 60 -21.98 -20.10 11.79
C ASP A 60 -21.40 -18.70 11.48
N GLY A 61 -21.15 -18.40 10.20
CA GLY A 61 -20.57 -17.12 9.79
C GLY A 61 -19.16 -16.93 10.31
N ILE A 62 -18.35 -17.99 10.32
CA ILE A 62 -16.95 -17.94 10.74
C ILE A 62 -16.16 -17.17 9.68
N ALA A 63 -15.37 -16.18 10.11
CA ALA A 63 -14.51 -15.43 9.20
C ALA A 63 -13.37 -16.30 8.66
N ASP A 64 -13.11 -16.22 7.36
CA ASP A 64 -12.11 -17.04 6.66
C ASP A 64 -10.82 -16.27 6.30
N THR A 65 -10.69 -15.03 6.77
CA THR A 65 -9.67 -14.08 6.34
C THR A 65 -8.94 -13.49 7.53
N LEU A 66 -7.62 -13.65 7.58
CA LEU A 66 -6.72 -12.82 8.40
C LEU A 66 -6.46 -11.51 7.66
N TYR A 67 -6.46 -10.37 8.34
CA TYR A 67 -6.23 -9.09 7.68
C TYR A 67 -5.33 -8.15 8.48
N PHE A 68 -4.65 -7.26 7.76
CA PHE A 68 -3.96 -6.09 8.30
C PHE A 68 -4.46 -4.85 7.56
N ASN A 69 -4.91 -3.84 8.31
CA ASN A 69 -5.36 -2.53 7.83
C ASN A 69 -5.54 -1.60 9.04
N ALA A 70 -6.07 -0.39 8.81
CA ALA A 70 -6.34 0.57 9.89
C ALA A 70 -7.20 0.02 11.04
N TYR A 71 -8.16 -0.89 10.80
CA TYR A 71 -8.94 -1.51 11.89
C TYR A 71 -8.10 -2.43 12.78
N THR A 72 -6.97 -2.93 12.27
CA THR A 72 -6.00 -3.72 13.05
C THR A 72 -5.13 -2.79 13.89
N GLU A 73 -4.75 -1.64 13.35
CA GLU A 73 -4.05 -0.58 14.09
C GLU A 73 -4.90 -0.06 15.26
N ASP A 74 -6.19 0.18 15.01
CA ASP A 74 -7.17 0.64 16.01
C ASP A 74 -7.44 -0.37 17.15
N LEU A 75 -6.88 -1.60 17.07
CA LEU A 75 -6.90 -2.54 18.21
C LEU A 75 -5.94 -2.12 19.33
N PHE A 76 -5.06 -1.15 19.06
CA PHE A 76 -4.07 -0.62 19.98
C PHE A 76 -4.32 0.87 20.19
N THR A 77 -4.73 1.25 21.39
CA THR A 77 -5.03 2.65 21.73
C THR A 77 -4.02 3.15 22.73
N TRP A 78 -3.44 4.33 22.50
CA TRP A 78 -2.58 4.95 23.51
C TRP A 78 -3.39 5.29 24.75
N ASP A 79 -2.91 4.82 25.89
CA ASP A 79 -3.22 5.44 27.15
C ASP A 79 -2.01 6.27 27.60
N ASN A 80 -2.23 7.58 27.70
CA ASN A 80 -1.19 8.53 28.07
C ASN A 80 -1.17 8.83 29.57
N ASP A 81 -2.20 8.41 30.33
CA ASP A 81 -2.52 9.00 31.65
C ASP A 81 -2.98 7.97 32.71
N ILE A 82 -2.53 6.70 32.63
CA ILE A 82 -3.03 5.60 33.50
C ILE A 82 -2.93 5.90 35.01
N GLU A 83 -1.97 6.72 35.48
CA GLU A 83 -1.91 7.22 36.85
C GLU A 83 -0.74 8.21 37.00
N ASN A 84 -1.00 9.53 37.03
CA ASN A 84 0.00 10.59 37.25
C ASN A 84 1.27 10.47 36.35
N ASP A 85 1.12 10.23 35.04
CA ASP A 85 2.24 10.10 34.08
C ASP A 85 3.18 8.88 34.28
N THR A 86 2.85 7.92 35.15
CA THR A 86 3.80 6.86 35.55
C THR A 86 3.82 5.61 34.65
N ALA A 87 2.73 5.29 33.96
CA ALA A 87 2.65 4.16 33.04
C ALA A 87 2.07 4.60 31.67
N ARG A 88 2.93 4.63 30.64
CA ARG A 88 2.54 4.96 29.26
C ARG A 88 2.66 3.71 28.39
N GLY A 89 1.68 3.51 27.53
CA GLY A 89 1.67 2.35 26.63
C GLY A 89 0.40 2.26 25.78
N LEU A 90 0.23 1.12 25.11
CA LEU A 90 -0.96 0.84 24.32
C LEU A 90 -1.88 -0.11 25.10
N GLU A 91 -3.11 0.33 25.32
CA GLU A 91 -4.23 -0.56 25.65
C GLU A 91 -4.61 -1.42 24.45
N ILE A 92 -4.95 -2.67 24.74
CA ILE A 92 -5.27 -3.67 23.73
C ILE A 92 -6.75 -4.02 23.79
N ASN A 93 -7.43 -3.98 22.63
CA ASN A 93 -8.80 -4.44 22.52
C ASN A 93 -8.87 -5.98 22.55
N GLN A 94 -8.93 -6.52 23.77
CA GLN A 94 -8.91 -7.96 24.04
C GLN A 94 -10.06 -8.72 23.38
N SER A 95 -11.19 -8.05 23.12
CA SER A 95 -12.38 -8.66 22.50
C SER A 95 -12.15 -9.07 21.04
N SER A 96 -11.07 -8.57 20.41
CA SER A 96 -10.73 -8.94 19.05
C SER A 96 -10.11 -10.34 18.98
N ARG A 97 -10.65 -11.17 18.08
CA ARG A 97 -10.09 -12.50 17.74
C ARG A 97 -8.68 -12.46 17.16
N PHE A 98 -8.19 -11.27 16.78
CA PHE A 98 -6.81 -11.08 16.36
C PHE A 98 -5.82 -11.61 17.41
N PHE A 99 -6.10 -11.36 18.70
CA PHE A 99 -5.25 -11.80 19.81
C PHE A 99 -5.44 -13.28 20.19
N ASP A 100 -6.30 -14.03 19.49
CA ASP A 100 -6.35 -15.50 19.61
C ASP A 100 -5.06 -16.15 19.08
N GLY A 101 -4.21 -15.38 18.36
CA GLY A 101 -2.83 -15.74 18.05
C GLY A 101 -2.06 -16.21 19.29
N PHE A 102 -2.06 -15.40 20.35
CA PHE A 102 -1.28 -15.61 21.57
C PHE A 102 -1.61 -16.91 22.35
N LYS A 103 -2.64 -17.67 21.95
CA LYS A 103 -3.06 -18.90 22.63
C LYS A 103 -2.06 -20.06 22.52
N ASN A 104 -1.35 -20.21 21.38
CA ASN A 104 -0.59 -21.44 21.12
C ASN A 104 0.85 -21.39 21.65
N GLU A 105 1.55 -20.29 21.40
CA GLU A 105 2.95 -20.07 21.80
C GLU A 105 3.18 -18.58 22.10
N PRO A 106 4.15 -18.26 22.99
CA PRO A 106 4.62 -16.89 23.18
C PRO A 106 5.07 -16.27 21.86
N LEU A 107 4.54 -15.09 21.56
CA LEU A 107 4.84 -14.36 20.32
C LEU A 107 5.94 -13.33 20.49
N GLU A 108 6.25 -12.94 21.72
CA GLU A 108 7.22 -11.92 22.08
C GLU A 108 8.59 -12.16 21.43
N PRO A 109 9.15 -13.40 21.40
CA PRO A 109 10.42 -13.64 20.72
C PRO A 109 10.35 -13.31 19.21
N ALA A 110 9.27 -13.72 18.53
CA ALA A 110 9.10 -13.45 17.11
C ALA A 110 8.88 -11.96 16.82
N ILE A 111 8.08 -11.28 17.66
CA ILE A 111 7.85 -9.83 17.56
C ILE A 111 9.17 -9.08 17.75
N HIS A 112 9.99 -9.47 18.73
CA HIS A 112 11.30 -8.87 18.98
C HIS A 112 12.26 -9.09 17.79
N GLU A 113 12.29 -10.30 17.21
CA GLU A 113 13.11 -10.60 16.03
C GLU A 113 12.77 -9.74 14.81
N TYR A 114 11.51 -9.36 14.63
CA TYR A 114 11.11 -8.41 13.60
C TYR A 114 11.44 -6.97 14.01
N LEU A 115 11.04 -6.56 15.21
CA LEU A 115 11.13 -5.18 15.67
C LEU A 115 12.56 -4.65 15.65
N LYS A 116 13.53 -5.45 16.13
CA LYS A 116 14.95 -5.06 16.20
C LYS A 116 15.58 -4.77 14.82
N ARG A 117 14.94 -5.17 13.72
CA ARG A 117 15.39 -4.88 12.35
C ARG A 117 14.93 -3.51 11.85
N TYR A 118 13.87 -2.96 12.43
CA TYR A 118 13.17 -1.79 11.92
C TYR A 118 13.20 -0.60 12.89
N ALA A 119 13.34 -0.87 14.19
CA ALA A 119 13.35 0.15 15.22
C ALA A 119 14.26 -0.23 16.40
N ASP A 120 14.68 0.80 17.14
CA ASP A 120 15.61 0.72 18.27
C ASP A 120 14.90 1.05 19.59
N PHE A 121 13.99 0.14 19.97
CA PHE A 121 13.31 0.09 21.28
C PHE A 121 12.80 -1.34 21.55
N ASP A 122 12.55 -1.63 22.83
CA ASP A 122 11.96 -2.88 23.31
C ASP A 122 10.51 -2.66 23.77
N PHE A 123 9.79 -3.75 23.98
CA PHE A 123 8.42 -3.76 24.46
C PHE A 123 8.24 -4.81 25.56
N ASP A 124 7.25 -4.58 26.43
CA ASP A 124 6.85 -5.51 27.48
C ASP A 124 5.32 -5.60 27.49
N PHE A 125 4.78 -6.82 27.30
CA PHE A 125 3.34 -7.06 27.38
C PHE A 125 2.91 -7.34 28.81
N THR A 126 1.77 -6.77 29.20
CA THR A 126 0.99 -7.22 30.35
C THR A 126 -0.09 -8.18 29.86
N PHE A 127 -0.25 -9.31 30.53
CA PHE A 127 -1.23 -10.34 30.20
C PHE A 127 -2.30 -10.49 31.28
N GLN A 128 -3.48 -10.93 30.85
CA GLN A 128 -4.58 -11.32 31.72
C GLN A 128 -5.11 -12.69 31.31
N GLU A 129 -5.39 -13.54 32.28
CA GLU A 129 -6.04 -14.83 32.05
C GLU A 129 -7.50 -14.63 31.65
N VAL A 130 -7.90 -15.27 30.55
CA VAL A 130 -9.28 -15.23 30.04
C VAL A 130 -9.79 -16.65 29.86
N GLN A 131 -11.03 -16.90 30.30
CA GLN A 131 -11.72 -18.17 30.08
C GLN A 131 -12.47 -18.17 28.75
N GLN A 132 -12.26 -19.19 27.93
CA GLN A 132 -12.97 -19.44 26.69
C GLN A 132 -13.52 -20.87 26.70
N GLY A 133 -14.79 -21.03 27.10
CA GLY A 133 -15.36 -22.35 27.34
C GLY A 133 -14.72 -23.02 28.55
N ASN A 134 -14.15 -24.22 28.37
CA ASN A 134 -13.48 -24.97 29.43
C ASN A 134 -11.95 -24.74 29.48
N GLU A 135 -11.42 -23.87 28.63
CA GLU A 135 -9.99 -23.57 28.55
C GLU A 135 -9.72 -22.14 29.06
N SER A 136 -8.61 -21.94 29.77
CA SER A 136 -8.08 -20.62 30.11
C SER A 136 -6.78 -20.36 29.35
N PHE A 137 -6.57 -19.12 28.93
CA PHE A 137 -5.29 -18.68 28.38
C PHE A 137 -5.06 -17.19 28.63
N SER A 138 -3.78 -16.83 28.67
CA SER A 138 -3.32 -15.46 28.79
C SER A 138 -3.51 -14.67 27.48
N ARG A 139 -4.17 -13.51 27.56
CA ARG A 139 -4.29 -12.53 26.46
C ARG A 139 -3.53 -11.26 26.82
N PRO A 140 -2.85 -10.61 25.85
CA PRO A 140 -2.22 -9.33 26.10
C PRO A 140 -3.30 -8.25 26.28
N VAL A 141 -3.12 -7.40 27.29
CA VAL A 141 -4.08 -6.35 27.66
C VAL A 141 -3.48 -4.95 27.55
N PHE A 142 -2.17 -4.87 27.69
CA PHE A 142 -1.41 -3.64 27.63
C PHE A 142 0.00 -3.93 27.12
N VAL A 143 0.63 -2.96 26.49
CA VAL A 143 2.05 -3.01 26.14
C VAL A 143 2.74 -1.69 26.46
N SER A 144 3.82 -1.76 27.22
CA SER A 144 4.74 -0.65 27.44
C SER A 144 5.97 -0.78 26.54
N PHE A 145 6.68 0.33 26.35
CA PHE A 145 7.93 0.37 25.59
C PHE A 145 9.08 0.82 26.46
N ARG A 146 10.29 0.38 26.15
CA ARG A 146 11.51 0.77 26.85
C ARG A 146 12.69 0.95 25.90
N LYS A 147 13.69 1.73 26.31
CA LYS A 147 14.95 1.91 25.58
C LYS A 147 16.12 1.96 26.57
N GLY A 148 16.97 0.94 26.54
CA GLY A 148 17.97 0.75 27.57
C GLY A 148 17.30 0.65 28.95
N GLU A 149 17.72 1.50 29.89
CA GLU A 149 17.18 1.56 31.25
C GLU A 149 15.90 2.40 31.37
N GLN A 150 15.49 3.13 30.33
CA GLN A 150 14.29 3.95 30.36
C GLN A 150 13.05 3.11 30.04
N SER A 151 12.17 2.92 31.04
CA SER A 151 10.87 2.27 30.88
C SER A 151 9.75 3.26 30.55
N HIS A 152 8.64 2.75 30.01
CA HIS A 152 7.41 3.51 29.70
C HIS A 152 7.64 4.70 28.75
N ILE A 153 8.49 4.51 27.75
CA ILE A 153 8.76 5.56 26.76
C ILE A 153 7.58 5.75 25.80
N LYS A 154 7.38 6.99 25.36
CA LYS A 154 6.47 7.29 24.25
C LYS A 154 7.21 7.07 22.92
N VAL A 155 6.75 6.12 22.12
CA VAL A 155 7.24 5.95 20.75
C VAL A 155 6.47 6.84 19.77
N SER A 156 7.09 7.17 18.64
CA SER A 156 6.45 7.92 17.55
C SER A 156 5.31 7.13 16.92
N ARG A 157 4.45 7.79 16.13
CA ARG A 157 3.37 7.11 15.39
C ARG A 157 3.93 6.13 14.35
N GLY A 158 5.06 6.45 13.72
CA GLY A 158 5.74 5.53 12.80
C GLY A 158 6.20 4.26 13.52
N GLU A 159 6.89 4.41 14.65
CA GLU A 159 7.36 3.30 15.49
C GLU A 159 6.20 2.45 16.05
N GLN A 160 5.10 3.09 16.48
CA GLN A 160 3.88 2.37 16.87
C GLN A 160 3.38 1.50 15.72
N ASN A 161 3.30 2.04 14.50
CA ASN A 161 2.82 1.29 13.34
C ASN A 161 3.76 0.13 12.99
N ILE A 162 5.09 0.33 13.08
CA ILE A 162 6.07 -0.78 12.94
C ILE A 162 5.83 -1.86 13.98
N PHE A 163 5.61 -1.48 15.24
CA PHE A 163 5.37 -2.44 16.31
C PHE A 163 4.11 -3.26 16.04
N ILE A 164 2.98 -2.62 15.73
CA ILE A 164 1.72 -3.30 15.41
C ILE A 164 1.89 -4.20 14.18
N TRP A 165 2.67 -3.77 13.19
CA TRP A 165 3.04 -4.60 12.05
C TRP A 165 3.84 -5.84 12.46
N CYS A 166 4.81 -5.71 13.37
CA CYS A 166 5.58 -6.85 13.89
C CYS A 166 4.68 -7.84 14.65
N VAL A 167 3.70 -7.36 15.41
CA VAL A 167 2.67 -8.20 16.06
C VAL A 167 1.87 -8.98 15.02
N PHE A 168 1.42 -8.31 13.94
CA PHE A 168 0.73 -8.98 12.84
C PHE A 168 1.59 -10.06 12.17
N MET A 169 2.85 -9.74 11.87
CA MET A 169 3.79 -10.69 11.25
C MET A 169 3.97 -11.94 12.13
N ALA A 170 4.15 -11.77 13.44
CA ALA A 170 4.29 -12.88 14.38
C ALA A 170 3.02 -13.76 14.45
N ILE A 171 1.83 -13.15 14.52
CA ILE A 171 0.55 -13.89 14.48
C ILE A 171 0.39 -14.63 13.16
N PHE A 172 0.79 -14.01 12.05
CA PHE A 172 0.72 -14.66 10.75
C PHE A 172 1.70 -15.84 10.64
N GLU A 173 2.92 -15.72 11.16
CA GLU A 173 3.85 -16.86 11.26
C GLU A 173 3.26 -18.01 12.07
N GLN A 174 2.64 -17.70 13.21
CA GLN A 174 2.00 -18.69 14.07
C GLN A 174 0.85 -19.40 13.37
N LEU A 175 0.06 -18.67 12.57
CA LEU A 175 -1.00 -19.25 11.75
C LEU A 175 -0.45 -20.21 10.68
N LEU A 176 0.74 -19.96 10.14
CA LEU A 176 1.40 -20.88 9.22
C LEU A 176 1.97 -22.11 9.94
N LYS A 177 2.47 -21.94 11.17
CA LYS A 177 3.02 -23.02 12.01
C LYS A 177 1.92 -23.93 12.56
N TYR A 178 0.77 -23.38 12.91
CA TYR A 178 -0.36 -24.07 13.54
C TYR A 178 -1.65 -24.00 12.70
N PRO A 179 -1.69 -24.64 11.51
CA PRO A 179 -2.84 -24.54 10.61
C PRO A 179 -4.15 -25.06 11.24
N ASP A 180 -4.07 -26.04 12.13
CA ASP A 180 -5.24 -26.68 12.77
C ASP A 180 -5.86 -25.85 13.89
N ALA A 181 -5.12 -24.88 14.44
CA ALA A 181 -5.68 -23.89 15.35
C ALA A 181 -6.54 -22.86 14.61
N TYR A 182 -6.35 -22.71 13.29
CA TYR A 182 -7.02 -21.72 12.45
C TYR A 182 -7.60 -22.33 11.16
N PRO A 183 -8.38 -23.43 11.23
CA PRO A 183 -8.78 -24.20 10.06
C PRO A 183 -9.75 -23.43 9.14
N ALA A 184 -10.41 -22.42 9.68
CA ALA A 184 -11.30 -21.53 8.92
C ALA A 184 -10.53 -20.53 8.04
N VAL A 185 -9.28 -20.18 8.40
CA VAL A 185 -8.54 -19.10 7.73
C VAL A 185 -7.89 -19.61 6.46
N LYS A 186 -8.43 -19.17 5.32
CA LYS A 186 -8.02 -19.54 3.97
C LYS A 186 -7.41 -18.36 3.21
N HIS A 187 -7.73 -17.15 3.64
CA HIS A 187 -7.31 -15.92 2.98
C HIS A 187 -6.49 -15.03 3.91
N VAL A 188 -5.62 -14.23 3.30
CA VAL A 188 -4.92 -13.13 3.96
C VAL A 188 -5.14 -11.86 3.13
N TYR A 189 -5.54 -10.76 3.77
CA TYR A 189 -5.66 -9.46 3.11
C TYR A 189 -4.80 -8.42 3.85
N ILE A 190 -3.77 -7.90 3.19
CA ILE A 190 -2.89 -6.87 3.75
C ILE A 190 -3.10 -5.57 2.96
N ASP A 191 -3.55 -4.52 3.65
CA ASP A 191 -3.76 -3.19 3.09
C ASP A 191 -2.80 -2.19 3.74
N ASP A 192 -1.96 -1.56 2.92
CA ASP A 192 -0.99 -0.52 3.32
C ASP A 192 -0.26 -0.88 4.64
N PRO A 193 0.56 -1.95 4.65
CA PRO A 193 1.19 -2.43 5.88
C PRO A 193 2.07 -1.37 6.54
N ILE A 194 2.54 -0.41 5.74
CA ILE A 194 3.31 0.74 6.19
C ILE A 194 2.84 1.98 5.41
N SER A 195 2.46 3.03 6.11
CA SER A 195 1.99 4.30 5.51
C SER A 195 2.98 5.45 5.69
N SER A 196 4.02 5.28 6.53
CA SER A 196 4.84 6.40 7.02
C SER A 196 6.25 5.99 7.46
N LEU A 197 6.88 5.04 6.75
CA LEU A 197 8.28 4.66 6.99
C LEU A 197 9.23 5.36 6.02
N ASP A 198 10.48 5.48 6.43
CA ASP A 198 11.57 5.78 5.51
C ASP A 198 11.78 4.65 4.49
N ASP A 199 12.43 4.97 3.37
CA ASP A 199 12.62 4.06 2.24
C ASP A 199 13.39 2.77 2.63
N ASN A 200 14.33 2.86 3.59
CA ASN A 200 15.13 1.70 4.00
C ASN A 200 14.27 0.69 4.77
N ASN A 201 13.48 1.18 5.73
CA ASN A 201 12.51 0.37 6.45
C ASN A 201 11.45 -0.21 5.52
N ALA A 202 11.01 0.56 4.51
CA ALA A 202 10.05 0.08 3.52
C ALA A 202 10.57 -1.12 2.71
N ILE A 203 11.83 -1.09 2.29
CA ILE A 203 12.45 -2.21 1.56
C ILE A 203 12.57 -3.45 2.46
N SER A 204 13.09 -3.28 3.68
CA SER A 204 13.30 -4.40 4.61
C SER A 204 12.00 -5.10 4.98
N VAL A 205 10.95 -4.32 5.30
CA VAL A 205 9.62 -4.86 5.60
C VAL A 205 9.03 -5.58 4.40
N ALA A 206 9.15 -5.04 3.18
CA ALA A 206 8.65 -5.69 1.97
C ALA A 206 9.35 -7.04 1.72
N CYS A 207 10.67 -7.11 1.90
CA CYS A 207 11.45 -8.34 1.75
C CYS A 207 11.00 -9.43 2.76
N ASP A 208 10.85 -9.07 4.03
CA ASP A 208 10.41 -10.01 5.06
C ASP A 208 8.96 -10.45 4.85
N LEU A 209 8.08 -9.53 4.44
CA LEU A 209 6.72 -9.86 4.05
C LEU A 209 6.69 -10.85 2.87
N ALA A 210 7.46 -10.61 1.81
CA ALA A 210 7.47 -11.46 0.63
C ALA A 210 7.86 -12.92 0.97
N LYS A 211 8.86 -13.12 1.83
CA LYS A 211 9.23 -14.46 2.34
C LYS A 211 8.06 -15.14 3.04
N LEU A 212 7.34 -14.40 3.89
CA LEU A 212 6.20 -14.94 4.62
C LEU A 212 5.02 -15.28 3.69
N LEU A 213 4.74 -14.43 2.69
CA LEU A 213 3.70 -14.69 1.69
C LEU A 213 4.02 -15.90 0.81
N ARG A 214 5.29 -16.15 0.50
CA ARG A 214 5.72 -17.37 -0.21
C ARG A 214 5.46 -18.63 0.61
N ARG A 215 5.83 -18.61 1.89
CA ARG A 215 5.54 -19.72 2.82
C ARG A 215 4.04 -19.96 2.94
N ALA A 216 3.24 -18.89 2.98
CA ALA A 216 1.78 -18.99 3.03
C ALA A 216 1.19 -19.57 1.74
N ALA A 217 1.69 -19.14 0.58
CA ALA A 217 1.26 -19.64 -0.73
C ALA A 217 1.71 -21.08 -1.01
N SER A 218 2.71 -21.59 -0.31
CA SER A 218 3.16 -22.99 -0.39
C SER A 218 2.83 -23.81 0.86
N ARG A 219 1.97 -23.29 1.75
CA ARG A 219 1.67 -23.93 3.03
C ARG A 219 1.13 -25.35 2.80
N ALA A 220 1.63 -26.31 3.58
CA ALA A 220 1.08 -27.65 3.68
C ALA A 220 0.36 -27.82 5.01
N GLY A 221 -0.71 -28.63 5.04
CA GLY A 221 -1.33 -29.07 6.29
C GLY A 221 -0.46 -30.09 7.02
N GLN A 222 -0.87 -30.51 8.22
CA GLN A 222 -0.11 -31.47 9.03
C GLN A 222 0.11 -32.82 8.34
N SER A 223 -0.80 -33.23 7.45
CA SER A 223 -0.68 -34.44 6.64
C SER A 223 0.28 -34.32 5.45
N GLY A 224 0.94 -33.17 5.26
CA GLY A 224 1.78 -32.87 4.12
C GLY A 224 1.01 -32.49 2.85
N ALA A 225 -0.33 -32.54 2.87
CA ALA A 225 -1.15 -32.12 1.73
C ALA A 225 -1.08 -30.59 1.54
N ALA A 226 -0.99 -30.15 0.28
CA ALA A 226 -0.97 -28.73 -0.05
C ALA A 226 -2.25 -28.02 0.43
N ALA A 227 -2.08 -27.00 1.27
CA ALA A 227 -3.15 -26.19 1.84
C ALA A 227 -2.78 -24.70 1.76
N PRO A 228 -2.52 -24.18 0.54
CA PRO A 228 -2.00 -22.84 0.34
C PRO A 228 -3.02 -21.79 0.77
N MET A 229 -2.54 -20.71 1.37
CA MET A 229 -3.36 -19.53 1.64
C MET A 229 -3.44 -18.64 0.41
N LYS A 230 -4.60 -18.02 0.23
CA LYS A 230 -4.86 -17.08 -0.87
C LYS A 230 -4.73 -15.65 -0.39
N ILE A 231 -3.91 -14.87 -1.07
CA ILE A 231 -3.39 -13.61 -0.53
C ILE A 231 -3.78 -12.43 -1.42
N VAL A 232 -4.28 -11.37 -0.81
CA VAL A 232 -4.37 -10.05 -1.44
C VAL A 232 -3.48 -9.08 -0.68
N PHE A 233 -2.61 -8.40 -1.42
CA PHE A 233 -1.81 -7.30 -0.91
C PHE A 233 -2.17 -6.05 -1.69
N SER A 234 -2.54 -4.97 -0.99
CA SER A 234 -2.78 -3.67 -1.61
C SER A 234 -1.90 -2.58 -1.00
N SER A 235 -1.34 -1.72 -1.85
CA SER A 235 -0.60 -0.55 -1.36
C SER A 235 -0.69 0.65 -2.29
N HIS A 236 -0.62 1.85 -1.70
CA HIS A 236 -0.35 3.09 -2.43
C HIS A 236 1.14 3.45 -2.48
N HIS A 237 1.96 2.83 -1.63
CA HIS A 237 3.38 3.14 -1.51
C HIS A 237 4.15 2.52 -2.66
N ALA A 238 4.58 3.35 -3.62
CA ALA A 238 5.23 2.90 -4.85
C ALA A 238 6.44 2.00 -4.57
N LEU A 239 7.47 2.48 -3.85
CA LEU A 239 8.69 1.68 -3.58
C LEU A 239 8.37 0.30 -3.00
N PHE A 240 7.56 0.25 -1.94
CA PHE A 240 7.11 -1.00 -1.32
C PHE A 240 6.42 -1.93 -2.32
N PHE A 241 5.45 -1.42 -3.09
CA PHE A 241 4.75 -2.21 -4.11
C PHE A 241 5.74 -2.77 -5.16
N ASN A 242 6.74 -1.99 -5.56
CA ASN A 242 7.77 -2.38 -6.52
C ASN A 242 8.62 -3.52 -5.97
N VAL A 243 9.08 -3.39 -4.73
CA VAL A 243 9.84 -4.44 -4.04
C VAL A 243 9.00 -5.71 -3.97
N MET A 244 7.74 -5.63 -3.54
CA MET A 244 6.83 -6.79 -3.51
C MET A 244 6.66 -7.45 -4.89
N CYS A 245 6.51 -6.67 -5.97
CA CYS A 245 6.40 -7.21 -7.33
C CYS A 245 7.66 -7.98 -7.74
N ASN A 246 8.84 -7.44 -7.44
CA ASN A 246 10.11 -8.08 -7.74
C ASN A 246 10.33 -9.32 -6.88
N GLU A 247 10.08 -9.19 -5.58
CA GLU A 247 10.28 -10.21 -4.56
C GLU A 247 9.31 -11.38 -4.70
N ILE A 248 8.11 -11.21 -5.26
CA ILE A 248 7.16 -12.28 -5.58
C ILE A 248 7.33 -12.79 -7.03
N GLY A 249 7.73 -11.91 -7.95
CA GLY A 249 7.82 -12.22 -9.38
C GLY A 249 8.97 -13.14 -9.76
N ARG A 250 10.08 -13.11 -9.03
CA ARG A 250 11.27 -13.94 -9.30
C ARG A 250 11.16 -15.28 -8.60
N ALA A 251 11.55 -16.38 -9.25
CA ALA A 251 11.84 -17.60 -8.50
C ALA A 251 13.17 -17.39 -7.77
N LYS A 252 13.23 -17.62 -6.46
CA LYS A 252 14.48 -17.61 -5.69
C LYS A 252 14.89 -19.06 -5.43
N GLU A 253 16.19 -19.31 -5.47
CA GLU A 253 16.75 -20.63 -5.16
C GLU A 253 16.38 -21.01 -3.72
N GLY A 254 15.78 -22.19 -3.54
CA GLY A 254 15.27 -22.65 -2.25
C GLY A 254 13.89 -22.12 -1.85
N GLU A 255 13.25 -21.25 -2.63
CA GLU A 255 11.89 -20.75 -2.35
C GLU A 255 10.87 -21.20 -3.41
N PRO A 256 9.62 -21.52 -3.00
CA PRO A 256 8.59 -21.97 -3.92
C PRO A 256 8.16 -20.85 -4.87
N LYS A 257 7.90 -21.22 -6.13
CA LYS A 257 7.32 -20.32 -7.13
C LYS A 257 5.87 -20.01 -6.74
N VAL A 258 5.50 -18.74 -6.75
CA VAL A 258 4.15 -18.27 -6.40
C VAL A 258 3.45 -17.76 -7.64
N SER A 259 2.26 -18.31 -7.93
CA SER A 259 1.41 -17.77 -8.98
C SER A 259 0.80 -16.46 -8.50
N HIS A 260 0.93 -15.40 -9.31
CA HIS A 260 0.45 -14.09 -8.89
C HIS A 260 -0.19 -13.31 -10.05
N LYS A 261 -1.08 -12.38 -9.68
CA LYS A 261 -1.67 -11.38 -10.57
C LYS A 261 -1.35 -10.00 -10.03
N ARG A 262 -1.20 -9.01 -10.92
CA ARG A 262 -1.01 -7.61 -10.54
C ARG A 262 -2.09 -6.75 -11.14
N TYR A 263 -2.60 -5.82 -10.35
CA TYR A 263 -3.62 -4.89 -10.76
C TYR A 263 -3.27 -3.46 -10.38
N ASN A 264 -3.63 -2.53 -11.26
CA ASN A 264 -3.81 -1.13 -10.92
C ASN A 264 -5.30 -0.89 -10.64
N LEU A 265 -5.60 -0.41 -9.44
CA LEU A 265 -6.93 -0.03 -9.00
C LEU A 265 -7.05 1.49 -8.97
N HIS A 266 -8.01 2.01 -9.73
CA HIS A 266 -8.32 3.43 -9.80
C HIS A 266 -9.77 3.70 -9.46
N ARG A 267 -10.05 4.86 -8.90
CA ARG A 267 -11.40 5.36 -8.65
C ARG A 267 -11.51 6.74 -9.28
N VAL A 268 -12.44 6.89 -10.22
CA VAL A 268 -12.68 8.17 -10.88
C VAL A 268 -13.31 9.14 -9.87
N ASN A 269 -12.75 10.35 -9.75
CA ASN A 269 -13.23 11.36 -8.81
C ASN A 269 -14.71 11.69 -9.06
N GLY A 270 -15.53 11.60 -8.02
CA GLY A 270 -16.96 11.94 -8.07
C GLY A 270 -17.90 10.80 -8.48
N GLU A 271 -17.38 9.67 -8.97
CA GLU A 271 -18.17 8.48 -9.29
C GLU A 271 -17.86 7.32 -8.32
N ASP A 272 -18.86 6.47 -8.06
CA ASP A 272 -18.68 5.19 -7.35
C ASP A 272 -18.16 4.08 -8.28
N THR A 273 -17.52 4.44 -9.39
CA THR A 273 -16.97 3.50 -10.36
C THR A 273 -15.49 3.24 -10.10
N PHE A 274 -15.16 1.98 -9.84
CA PHE A 274 -13.80 1.48 -9.72
C PHE A 274 -13.35 0.89 -11.06
N THR A 275 -12.09 1.11 -11.42
CA THR A 275 -11.46 0.44 -12.56
C THR A 275 -10.33 -0.44 -12.08
N LEU A 276 -10.31 -1.70 -12.53
CA LEU A 276 -9.26 -2.67 -12.25
C LEU A 276 -8.61 -3.07 -13.57
N ARG A 277 -7.32 -2.78 -13.71
CA ARG A 277 -6.52 -3.06 -14.91
C ARG A 277 -5.42 -4.06 -14.57
N ALA A 278 -5.38 -5.19 -15.27
CA ALA A 278 -4.27 -6.13 -15.17
C ALA A 278 -2.99 -5.47 -15.71
N THR A 279 -1.86 -5.73 -15.08
CA THR A 279 -0.56 -5.19 -15.49
C THR A 279 0.52 -6.24 -15.32
N ASP A 280 1.41 -6.37 -16.28
CA ASP A 280 2.66 -7.14 -16.14
C ASP A 280 3.85 -6.20 -15.87
N ASP A 281 3.62 -4.91 -16.05
CA ASP A 281 4.65 -3.89 -15.99
C ASP A 281 5.25 -3.75 -14.59
N THR A 282 6.58 -3.72 -14.54
CA THR A 282 7.28 -3.24 -13.37
C THR A 282 7.06 -1.72 -13.27
N PRO A 283 6.78 -1.20 -12.08
CA PRO A 283 6.35 0.16 -11.79
C PRO A 283 7.23 1.38 -12.17
N PHE A 284 8.16 1.25 -13.12
CA PHE A 284 8.62 2.40 -13.90
C PHE A 284 7.45 3.20 -14.51
N PHE A 285 6.28 2.57 -14.66
CA PHE A 285 5.03 3.20 -15.11
C PHE A 285 4.28 4.00 -14.03
N HIS A 286 4.72 4.03 -12.76
CA HIS A 286 4.03 4.86 -11.74
C HIS A 286 4.20 6.35 -12.00
N HIS A 287 5.38 6.77 -12.48
CA HIS A 287 5.57 8.14 -12.97
C HIS A 287 4.69 8.43 -14.17
N VAL A 288 4.54 7.45 -15.07
CA VAL A 288 3.71 7.56 -16.28
C VAL A 288 2.21 7.62 -15.93
N ALA A 289 1.75 6.84 -14.96
CA ALA A 289 0.37 6.86 -14.48
C ALA A 289 0.06 8.13 -13.68
N ALA A 290 0.98 8.58 -12.82
CA ALA A 290 0.88 9.87 -12.16
C ALA A 290 0.89 11.03 -13.17
N LEU A 291 1.73 10.98 -14.22
CA LEU A 291 1.67 11.95 -15.33
C LEU A 291 0.32 11.94 -16.04
N ALA A 292 -0.26 10.76 -16.27
CA ALA A 292 -1.59 10.65 -16.87
C ALA A 292 -2.69 11.25 -15.96
N GLU A 293 -2.58 11.08 -14.64
CA GLU A 293 -3.46 11.75 -13.67
C GLU A 293 -3.28 13.26 -13.66
N LEU A 294 -2.04 13.75 -13.70
CA LEU A 294 -1.75 15.18 -13.81
C LEU A 294 -2.31 15.73 -15.12
N GLN A 295 -2.25 14.97 -16.22
CA GLN A 295 -2.83 15.35 -17.51
C GLN A 295 -4.37 15.39 -17.45
N ALA A 296 -4.99 14.43 -16.78
CA ALA A 296 -6.44 14.43 -16.55
C ALA A 296 -6.86 15.61 -15.64
N ALA A 297 -6.11 15.91 -14.59
CA ALA A 297 -6.34 17.04 -13.70
C ALA A 297 -6.10 18.40 -14.39
N ALA A 298 -5.18 18.44 -15.36
CA ALA A 298 -4.87 19.61 -16.17
C ALA A 298 -5.91 19.88 -17.28
N ASN A 299 -6.84 18.96 -17.54
CA ASN A 299 -7.86 19.09 -18.58
C ASN A 299 -8.67 20.39 -18.39
N PRO A 300 -8.66 21.33 -19.35
CA PRO A 300 -9.33 22.62 -19.21
C PRO A 300 -10.86 22.54 -19.03
N ALA A 301 -11.51 21.47 -19.52
CA ALA A 301 -12.96 21.33 -19.52
C ALA A 301 -13.52 20.68 -18.25
N SER A 302 -12.74 19.82 -17.58
CA SER A 302 -13.25 18.97 -16.49
C SER A 302 -12.28 18.79 -15.31
N GLY A 303 -11.04 19.26 -15.44
CA GLY A 303 -9.97 19.08 -14.46
C GLY A 303 -9.93 20.19 -13.41
N ARG A 304 -9.47 19.85 -12.21
CA ARG A 304 -9.15 20.82 -11.14
C ARG A 304 -7.70 20.65 -10.74
N LEU A 305 -6.98 21.76 -10.63
CA LEU A 305 -5.57 21.79 -10.25
C LEU A 305 -5.40 22.40 -8.87
N PHE A 306 -4.66 21.70 -8.02
CA PHE A 306 -4.35 22.09 -6.65
C PHE A 306 -2.83 22.19 -6.48
N THR A 307 -2.36 23.03 -5.56
CA THR A 307 -0.93 23.28 -5.34
C THR A 307 -0.07 22.01 -5.24
N PHE A 308 -0.57 20.96 -4.59
CA PHE A 308 0.14 19.68 -4.47
C PHE A 308 0.43 18.98 -5.82
N HIS A 309 -0.25 19.33 -6.92
CA HIS A 309 0.09 18.81 -8.25
C HIS A 309 1.46 19.29 -8.73
N PHE A 310 1.92 20.49 -8.33
CA PHE A 310 3.30 20.92 -8.59
C PHE A 310 4.31 20.03 -7.88
N ASN A 311 4.04 19.61 -6.64
CA ASN A 311 4.88 18.64 -5.93
C ASN A 311 4.99 17.33 -6.72
N ALA A 312 3.85 16.80 -7.17
CA ALA A 312 3.79 15.56 -7.94
C ALA A 312 4.60 15.66 -9.24
N LEU A 313 4.41 16.74 -10.01
CA LEU A 313 5.16 16.99 -11.25
C LEU A 313 6.66 17.11 -10.96
N ARG A 314 7.05 17.87 -9.94
CA ARG A 314 8.45 18.02 -9.53
C ARG A 314 9.10 16.69 -9.18
N THR A 315 8.46 15.85 -8.36
CA THR A 315 8.99 14.54 -8.00
C THR A 315 9.19 13.65 -9.24
N ILE A 316 8.31 13.75 -10.24
CA ILE A 316 8.49 13.03 -11.51
C ILE A 316 9.68 13.57 -12.30
N MET A 317 9.85 14.89 -12.35
CA MET A 317 11.00 15.53 -13.02
C MET A 317 12.33 15.17 -12.33
N GLU A 318 12.38 15.16 -10.99
CA GLU A 318 13.56 14.74 -10.20
C GLU A 318 13.97 13.30 -10.53
N LYS A 319 13.01 12.40 -10.59
CA LYS A 319 13.26 11.00 -10.93
C LYS A 319 13.64 10.80 -12.39
N THR A 320 13.11 11.64 -13.28
CA THR A 320 13.50 11.64 -14.70
C THR A 320 14.94 12.13 -14.85
N ALA A 321 15.33 13.22 -14.19
CA ALA A 321 16.71 13.69 -14.17
C ALA A 321 17.67 12.62 -13.62
N SER A 322 17.31 11.99 -12.51
CA SER A 322 18.08 10.88 -11.93
C SER A 322 18.22 9.69 -12.88
N PHE A 323 17.15 9.33 -13.61
CA PHE A 323 17.19 8.27 -14.62
C PHE A 323 18.21 8.57 -15.75
N PHE A 324 18.35 9.83 -16.14
CA PHE A 324 19.35 10.28 -17.11
C PHE A 324 20.74 10.54 -16.50
N GLY A 325 20.96 10.24 -15.22
CA GLY A 325 22.25 10.38 -14.54
C GLY A 325 22.55 11.80 -14.04
N HIS A 326 21.54 12.66 -13.92
CA HIS A 326 21.68 14.03 -13.42
C HIS A 326 21.25 14.16 -11.96
N THR A 327 21.91 15.04 -11.22
CA THR A 327 21.73 15.23 -9.77
C THR A 327 20.56 16.14 -9.39
N ASP A 328 20.02 16.90 -10.35
CA ASP A 328 18.97 17.88 -10.08
C ASP A 328 18.02 18.08 -11.28
N ILE A 329 16.89 18.73 -11.02
CA ILE A 329 15.85 18.99 -12.02
C ILE A 329 16.26 19.94 -13.12
N SER A 330 17.40 20.65 -13.00
CA SER A 330 17.82 21.65 -13.99
C SER A 330 18.05 21.01 -15.35
N PHE A 331 18.43 19.73 -15.38
CA PHE A 331 18.47 18.93 -16.61
C PHE A 331 17.11 18.92 -17.31
N CYS A 332 16.03 18.61 -16.58
CA CYS A 332 14.69 18.64 -17.14
C CYS A 332 14.36 20.07 -17.58
N LEU A 333 14.56 21.07 -16.74
CA LEU A 333 14.18 22.45 -17.06
C LEU A 333 14.87 23.01 -18.31
N LYS A 334 16.18 22.75 -18.48
CA LYS A 334 16.94 23.13 -19.68
C LYS A 334 16.45 22.42 -20.95
N ALA A 335 15.88 21.22 -20.81
CA ALA A 335 15.31 20.49 -21.93
C ALA A 335 13.90 20.95 -22.32
N LEU A 336 13.21 21.68 -21.44
CA LEU A 336 11.80 22.07 -21.63
C LEU A 336 11.61 23.46 -22.22
N ALA A 337 12.56 24.36 -21.99
CA ALA A 337 12.30 25.79 -22.11
C ALA A 337 13.52 26.55 -22.66
N SER A 338 13.29 27.73 -23.24
CA SER A 338 14.36 28.68 -23.55
C SER A 338 15.10 29.11 -22.27
N GLU A 339 16.26 29.76 -22.38
CA GLU A 339 16.97 30.28 -21.18
C GLU A 339 16.10 31.22 -20.34
N GLU A 340 15.21 32.00 -20.97
CA GLU A 340 14.28 32.91 -20.29
C GLU A 340 13.15 32.15 -19.56
N ASP A 341 12.59 31.11 -20.19
CA ASP A 341 11.50 30.30 -19.61
C ASP A 341 11.99 29.37 -18.49
N THR A 342 13.25 28.95 -18.54
CA THR A 342 13.88 28.06 -17.55
C THR A 342 13.82 28.68 -16.15
N ALA A 343 14.07 29.99 -16.03
CA ALA A 343 14.01 30.71 -14.76
C ALA A 343 12.58 30.78 -14.21
N LEU A 344 11.59 30.99 -15.07
CA LEU A 344 10.16 31.02 -14.70
C LEU A 344 9.70 29.65 -14.19
N TYR A 345 10.01 28.56 -14.92
CA TYR A 345 9.62 27.20 -14.54
C TYR A 345 10.29 26.77 -13.23
N ASN A 346 11.59 27.06 -13.08
CA ASN A 346 12.31 26.76 -11.85
C ASN A 346 11.69 27.49 -10.66
N ARG A 347 11.39 28.79 -10.82
CA ARG A 347 10.76 29.60 -9.78
C ARG A 347 9.37 29.08 -9.41
N ALA A 348 8.55 28.71 -10.40
CA ALA A 348 7.23 28.15 -10.17
C ALA A 348 7.30 26.82 -9.40
N LEU A 349 8.18 25.90 -9.82
CA LEU A 349 8.39 24.63 -9.15
C LEU A 349 9.02 24.80 -7.77
N GLN A 350 9.88 25.79 -7.52
CA GLN A 350 10.38 26.03 -6.18
C GLN A 350 9.31 26.61 -5.26
N LEU A 351 8.56 27.62 -5.70
CA LEU A 351 7.57 28.32 -4.87
C LEU A 351 6.33 27.48 -4.61
N LEU A 352 5.80 26.83 -5.65
CA LEU A 352 4.55 26.09 -5.56
C LEU A 352 4.76 24.65 -5.10
N SER A 353 6.01 24.14 -5.11
CA SER A 353 6.31 22.81 -4.57
C SER A 353 6.75 22.78 -3.11
N HIS A 354 7.16 23.93 -2.55
CA HIS A 354 7.64 24.07 -1.16
C HIS A 354 6.71 24.91 -0.29
N GLY A 355 5.52 25.25 -0.78
CA GLY A 355 4.51 25.88 0.06
C GLY A 355 4.23 25.00 1.27
N LYS A 356 4.22 25.59 2.48
CA LYS A 356 3.86 24.95 3.76
C LYS A 356 2.45 24.30 3.80
N TYR A 357 1.78 24.18 2.65
CA TYR A 357 0.41 23.72 2.50
C TYR A 357 0.41 22.22 2.33
N ALA A 358 0.19 21.58 3.46
CA ALA A 358 0.12 20.16 3.65
C ALA A 358 -0.87 19.49 2.68
N ILE A 359 -0.56 18.23 2.36
CA ILE A 359 -1.43 17.22 1.71
C ILE A 359 -2.85 17.15 2.33
N HIS A 360 -3.02 17.71 3.52
CA HIS A 360 -4.25 17.72 4.31
C HIS A 360 -5.23 18.87 3.98
N GLU A 361 -4.80 19.97 3.34
CA GLU A 361 -5.68 21.06 2.89
C GLU A 361 -5.38 21.43 1.43
N PRO A 362 -6.06 20.81 0.45
CA PRO A 362 -5.80 21.09 -0.96
C PRO A 362 -6.35 22.47 -1.36
N THR A 363 -5.47 23.46 -1.50
CA THR A 363 -5.81 24.78 -2.06
C THR A 363 -5.86 24.70 -3.58
N GLU A 364 -7.00 25.07 -4.17
CA GLU A 364 -7.12 25.17 -5.63
C GLU A 364 -6.25 26.31 -6.16
N MET A 365 -5.55 26.07 -7.27
CA MET A 365 -4.68 27.07 -7.88
C MET A 365 -5.50 28.21 -8.49
N GLY A 366 -4.97 29.44 -8.44
CA GLY A 366 -5.45 30.54 -9.31
C GLY A 366 -5.18 30.26 -10.79
N GLU A 367 -5.88 30.94 -11.69
CA GLU A 367 -5.85 30.60 -13.13
C GLU A 367 -4.45 30.73 -13.75
N ASP A 368 -3.66 31.71 -13.32
CA ASP A 368 -2.27 31.88 -13.78
C ASP A 368 -1.40 30.66 -13.44
N ASN A 369 -1.53 30.14 -12.21
CA ASN A 369 -0.83 28.93 -11.77
C ASN A 369 -1.33 27.68 -12.50
N LYS A 370 -2.63 27.60 -12.82
CA LYS A 370 -3.20 26.50 -13.62
C LYS A 370 -2.62 26.49 -15.03
N ASN A 371 -2.55 27.66 -15.68
CA ASN A 371 -1.99 27.80 -17.02
C ASN A 371 -0.50 27.47 -17.05
N LEU A 372 0.24 27.96 -16.06
CA LEU A 372 1.67 27.64 -15.92
C LEU A 372 1.90 26.15 -15.69
N PHE A 373 1.10 25.50 -14.85
CA PHE A 373 1.16 24.05 -14.63
C PHE A 373 0.92 23.25 -15.92
N ARG A 374 -0.15 23.60 -16.66
CA ARG A 374 -0.51 22.95 -17.94
C ARG A 374 0.63 23.06 -18.95
N LEU A 375 1.26 24.24 -19.04
CA LEU A 375 2.37 24.48 -19.94
C LEU A 375 3.57 23.59 -19.60
N ILE A 376 4.05 23.64 -18.35
CA ILE A 376 5.19 22.82 -17.89
C ILE A 376 4.91 21.32 -18.09
N LEU A 377 3.70 20.86 -17.77
CA LEU A 377 3.31 19.46 -17.93
C LEU A 377 3.33 19.01 -19.41
N ASN A 378 2.77 19.83 -20.31
CA ASN A 378 2.73 19.51 -21.73
C ASN A 378 4.14 19.49 -22.36
N ASP A 379 4.96 20.48 -22.04
CA ASP A 379 6.36 20.52 -22.47
C ASP A 379 7.08 19.27 -21.96
N PHE A 380 6.86 18.90 -20.69
CA PHE A 380 7.51 17.74 -20.08
C PHE A 380 7.13 16.41 -20.73
N ILE A 381 5.85 16.19 -21.00
CA ILE A 381 5.38 14.97 -21.66
C ILE A 381 5.90 14.90 -23.11
N SER A 382 5.90 16.04 -23.83
CA SER A 382 6.29 16.08 -25.23
C SER A 382 7.80 15.95 -25.44
N THR A 383 8.62 16.62 -24.62
CA THR A 383 10.09 16.57 -24.69
C THR A 383 10.62 15.17 -24.40
N PHE A 384 10.16 14.55 -23.30
CA PHE A 384 10.64 13.23 -22.88
C PHE A 384 9.85 12.07 -23.51
N LYS A 385 8.87 12.37 -24.37
CA LYS A 385 8.09 11.41 -25.17
C LYS A 385 7.45 10.29 -24.34
N PHE A 386 6.86 10.65 -23.20
CA PHE A 386 6.18 9.67 -22.34
C PHE A 386 4.96 9.06 -23.03
N ALA A 387 4.90 7.72 -23.09
CA ALA A 387 3.71 6.99 -23.54
C ALA A 387 2.71 6.84 -22.40
N LEU A 388 1.75 7.76 -22.31
CA LEU A 388 0.77 7.78 -21.21
C LEU A 388 -0.35 6.74 -21.41
N PRO A 389 -0.77 6.02 -20.35
CA PRO A 389 -1.89 5.10 -20.42
C PRO A 389 -3.20 5.84 -20.67
N ASP A 390 -4.09 5.28 -21.50
CA ASP A 390 -5.44 5.79 -21.69
C ASP A 390 -6.21 5.72 -20.35
N LEU A 391 -6.36 6.86 -19.68
CA LEU A 391 -7.26 7.01 -18.55
C LEU A 391 -8.64 7.44 -19.07
N PRO A 392 -9.75 6.95 -18.50
CA PRO A 392 -11.07 7.41 -18.89
C PRO A 392 -11.18 8.93 -18.67
N GLY A 393 -11.28 9.69 -19.76
CA GLY A 393 -11.32 11.17 -19.76
C GLY A 393 -10.12 11.88 -20.41
N ALA A 394 -9.03 11.18 -20.70
CA ALA A 394 -7.90 11.72 -21.47
C ALA A 394 -8.08 11.39 -22.96
N LYS A 395 -8.18 12.40 -23.83
CA LYS A 395 -8.06 12.18 -25.29
C LYS A 395 -6.58 11.90 -25.61
N PRO A 396 -6.27 10.96 -26.51
CA PRO A 396 -4.90 10.69 -26.91
C PRO A 396 -4.28 11.96 -27.52
N ALA A 397 -3.02 12.22 -27.18
CA ALA A 397 -2.24 13.23 -27.88
C ALA A 397 -2.22 12.87 -29.37
N VAL A 398 -2.59 13.83 -30.21
CA VAL A 398 -2.55 13.67 -31.67
C VAL A 398 -1.10 13.39 -32.04
N ALA A 399 -0.85 12.22 -32.63
CA ALA A 399 0.47 11.88 -33.15
C ALA A 399 0.88 12.97 -34.15
N ALA A 400 2.04 13.59 -33.91
CA ALA A 400 2.60 14.55 -34.86
C ALA A 400 2.75 13.86 -36.22
N SER A 401 2.11 14.43 -37.24
CA SER A 401 2.20 13.99 -38.62
C SER A 401 3.66 13.97 -39.07
N ALA A 402 4.11 12.85 -39.65
CA ALA A 402 5.43 12.73 -40.24
C ALA A 402 5.67 13.85 -41.27
N PRO A 403 6.88 14.44 -41.33
CA PRO A 403 7.19 15.43 -42.35
C PRO A 403 7.12 14.76 -43.73
N PHE A 404 6.41 15.40 -44.65
CA PHE A 404 6.33 14.99 -46.06
C PHE A 404 7.73 14.89 -46.67
N PRO A 405 8.01 13.88 -47.52
CA PRO A 405 9.19 13.92 -48.38
C PRO A 405 8.94 14.99 -49.46
N GLY A 406 9.77 16.04 -49.44
CA GLY A 406 9.76 17.06 -50.48
C GLY A 406 10.30 16.55 -51.83
N PRO A 407 10.00 17.26 -52.93
CA PRO A 407 10.39 16.88 -54.29
C PRO A 407 11.90 16.96 -54.55
#